data_AF-A0A952HVP8-F1
#
_entry.id   AF-A0A952HVP8-F1
#
_cell.length_a   1.000
_cell.length_b   1.000
_cell.length_c   1.000
_cell.angle_alpha   90.00
_cell.angle_beta   90.00
_cell.angle_gamma   90.00
#
_symmetry.space_group_name_H-M   'P 1'
#
loop_
_entity.id
_entity.type
_entity.pdbx_description
1 polymer ?
#
loop_
_entity_poly.entity_id
_entity_poly.type
_entity_poly.pdbx_seq_one_letter_code
_entity_poly.pdbx_strand_id
1 'polypeptide(L)'
;MAKWLNDLFNEYLQEELEENIYDGSISNKQINVGEIYFGSLKTLNENKPNKPLYFLVVDKVDDDLYEVLKVSDHHLFATNSDVILDIGTMTVMIETANNFYLTSEEISKFIPIHKISEEELNKILAFRDGHQSNLKTGFTPIFEDDIRNKFKKEEFNQIKEFHGRIFEILDEDE
;
A
#
# COMPACT_ATOMS: atom_id res chain seq x y z
N MET A 1 14.82 -3.86 -22.45
CA MET A 1 14.54 -3.60 -21.02
C MET A 1 15.80 -3.86 -20.24
N ALA A 2 16.15 -2.99 -19.29
CA ALA A 2 17.45 -3.08 -18.63
C ALA A 2 17.45 -4.27 -17.66
N LYS A 3 18.47 -5.14 -17.77
CA LYS A 3 18.61 -6.39 -17.00
C LYS A 3 18.38 -6.19 -15.50
N TRP A 4 18.88 -5.08 -14.95
CA TRP A 4 18.78 -4.75 -13.54
C TRP A 4 17.33 -4.66 -13.01
N LEU A 5 16.36 -4.22 -13.84
CA LEU A 5 14.97 -4.09 -13.40
C LEU A 5 14.27 -5.45 -13.33
N ASN A 6 14.68 -6.40 -14.16
CA ASN A 6 14.26 -7.79 -14.04
C ASN A 6 14.90 -8.47 -12.83
N ASP A 7 16.19 -8.20 -12.57
CA ASP A 7 16.88 -8.71 -11.40
C ASP A 7 16.17 -8.22 -10.11
N LEU A 8 15.85 -6.92 -10.03
CA LEU A 8 15.08 -6.33 -8.92
C LEU A 8 13.69 -6.96 -8.76
N PHE A 9 12.99 -7.25 -9.86
CA PHE A 9 11.68 -7.91 -9.79
C PHE A 9 11.79 -9.34 -9.28
N ASN A 10 12.82 -10.07 -9.70
CA ASN A 10 13.08 -11.42 -9.20
C ASN A 10 13.43 -11.41 -7.71
N GLU A 11 14.20 -10.42 -7.24
CA GLU A 11 14.47 -10.21 -5.81
C GLU A 11 13.17 -9.99 -5.03
N TYR A 12 12.30 -9.09 -5.48
CA TYR A 12 10.97 -8.87 -4.90
C TYR A 12 10.10 -10.14 -4.83
N LEU A 13 10.16 -11.00 -5.86
CA LEU A 13 9.40 -12.25 -5.85
C LEU A 13 9.85 -13.20 -4.75
N GLN A 14 11.15 -13.20 -4.41
CA GLN A 14 11.73 -14.05 -3.36
C GLN A 14 11.75 -13.40 -1.98
N GLU A 15 11.40 -12.11 -1.88
CA GLU A 15 11.42 -11.39 -0.62
C GLU A 15 10.38 -11.95 0.36
N GLU A 16 10.86 -12.29 1.55
CA GLU A 16 10.07 -12.68 2.71
C GLU A 16 10.71 -12.09 3.96
N LEU A 17 9.89 -11.71 4.94
CA LEU A 17 10.36 -11.27 6.25
C LEU A 17 10.90 -12.47 7.02
N GLU A 18 12.07 -12.33 7.64
CA GLU A 18 12.68 -13.38 8.45
C GLU A 18 11.89 -13.65 9.74
N GLU A 19 11.27 -12.61 10.30
CA GLU A 19 10.48 -12.67 11.53
C GLU A 19 9.06 -12.15 11.31
N ASN A 20 8.11 -12.73 12.03
CA ASN A 20 6.76 -12.22 12.14
C ASN A 20 6.79 -10.97 13.03
N ILE A 21 6.37 -9.81 12.50
CA ILE A 21 6.34 -8.53 13.23
C ILE A 21 5.24 -8.52 14.34
N TYR A 22 4.66 -9.68 14.64
CA TYR A 22 3.53 -9.91 15.54
C TYR A 22 3.81 -9.58 17.03
N ASP A 23 5.07 -9.61 17.49
CA ASP A 23 5.38 -9.60 18.93
C ASP A 23 5.41 -8.19 19.58
N GLY A 24 4.99 -7.15 18.87
CA GLY A 24 5.10 -5.76 19.31
C GLY A 24 3.77 -5.01 19.39
N SER A 25 3.06 -5.16 20.51
CA SER A 25 1.95 -4.31 21.01
C SER A 25 0.54 -4.52 20.43
N ILE A 26 -0.22 -5.43 21.07
CA ILE A 26 -1.64 -5.19 21.34
C ILE A 26 -1.69 -3.99 22.30
N SER A 27 -1.74 -2.78 21.77
CA SER A 27 -2.22 -1.63 22.52
C SER A 27 -3.27 -0.94 21.66
N ASN A 28 -4.29 -0.38 22.30
CA ASN A 28 -5.32 0.46 21.68
C ASN A 28 -4.67 1.67 20.99
N LYS A 29 -3.97 1.46 19.88
CA LYS A 29 -3.41 2.51 19.04
C LYS A 29 -4.55 3.08 18.25
N GLN A 30 -4.82 4.34 18.51
CA GLN A 30 -5.72 5.13 17.69
C GLN A 30 -5.18 5.14 16.26
N ILE A 31 -5.93 4.56 15.34
CA ILE A 31 -5.63 4.58 13.91
C ILE A 31 -5.89 6.00 13.42
N ASN A 32 -4.89 6.61 12.78
CA ASN A 32 -5.03 7.95 12.24
C ASN A 32 -4.99 7.92 10.71
N VAL A 33 -5.90 8.65 10.09
CA VAL A 33 -5.84 9.00 8.68
C VAL A 33 -4.55 9.79 8.41
N GLY A 34 -3.87 9.46 7.31
CA GLY A 34 -2.57 10.00 6.94
C GLY A 34 -1.37 9.24 7.54
N GLU A 35 -1.56 8.11 8.22
CA GLU A 35 -0.46 7.27 8.70
C GLU A 35 -0.12 6.14 7.73
N ILE A 36 1.18 5.90 7.58
CA ILE A 36 1.74 4.77 6.84
C ILE A 36 2.11 3.67 7.84
N TYR A 37 1.63 2.47 7.55
CA TYR A 37 1.83 1.27 8.36
C TYR A 37 2.69 0.26 7.61
N PHE A 38 3.43 -0.55 8.38
CA PHE A 38 4.29 -1.63 7.90
C PHE A 38 4.08 -2.91 8.71
N GLY A 39 4.05 -4.04 8.02
CA GLY A 39 3.85 -5.34 8.63
C GLY A 39 4.00 -6.46 7.60
N SER A 40 3.45 -7.62 7.92
CA SER A 40 3.45 -8.77 7.03
C SER A 40 2.08 -8.99 6.40
N LEU A 41 2.02 -9.44 5.15
CA LEU A 41 0.79 -9.91 4.54
C LEU A 41 0.21 -11.13 5.29
N LYS A 42 1.07 -11.96 5.88
CA LYS A 42 0.68 -13.08 6.75
C LYS A 42 -0.02 -12.62 8.03
N THR A 43 0.14 -11.34 8.38
CA THR A 43 -0.59 -10.71 9.50
C THR A 43 -2.08 -10.55 9.24
N LEU A 44 -2.47 -10.42 7.97
CA LEU A 44 -3.87 -10.37 7.57
C LEU A 44 -4.47 -11.75 7.38
N ASN A 45 -3.70 -12.71 6.87
CA ASN A 45 -4.16 -14.07 6.60
C ASN A 45 -3.00 -15.05 6.75
N GLU A 46 -3.09 -15.99 7.69
CA GLU A 46 -2.02 -16.95 7.99
C GLU A 46 -1.63 -17.86 6.81
N ASN A 47 -2.53 -18.00 5.82
CA ASN A 47 -2.29 -18.78 4.59
C ASN A 47 -1.48 -18.01 3.54
N LYS A 48 -1.23 -16.71 3.75
CA LYS A 48 -0.42 -15.87 2.83
C LYS A 48 1.08 -16.02 3.14
N PRO A 49 1.95 -15.78 2.14
CA PRO A 49 3.39 -15.73 2.37
C PRO A 49 3.75 -14.60 3.34
N ASN A 50 4.90 -14.72 4.01
CA ASN A 50 5.39 -13.73 4.97
C ASN A 50 6.01 -12.50 4.27
N LYS A 51 5.31 -11.93 3.30
CA LYS A 51 5.79 -10.79 2.51
C LYS A 51 5.56 -9.46 3.23
N PRO A 52 6.46 -8.47 3.04
CA PRO A 52 6.23 -7.13 3.57
C PRO A 52 5.00 -6.49 2.93
N LEU A 53 4.20 -5.81 3.76
CA LEU A 53 3.05 -5.04 3.32
C LEU A 53 3.11 -3.66 3.96
N TYR A 54 3.06 -2.64 3.11
CA TYR A 54 2.93 -1.23 3.51
C TYR A 54 1.63 -0.66 2.97
N PHE A 55 0.99 0.20 3.75
CA PHE A 55 -0.20 0.92 3.31
C PHE A 55 -0.34 2.28 4.00
N LEU A 56 -1.00 3.22 3.33
CA LEU A 56 -1.38 4.53 3.84
C LEU A 56 -2.88 4.52 4.15
N VAL A 57 -3.27 4.84 5.38
CA VAL A 57 -4.68 5.04 5.73
C VAL A 57 -5.16 6.37 5.18
N VAL A 58 -6.19 6.36 4.35
CA VAL A 58 -6.67 7.57 3.66
C VAL A 58 -8.07 8.01 4.08
N ASP A 59 -8.92 7.08 4.51
CA ASP A 59 -10.26 7.42 4.98
C ASP A 59 -10.80 6.39 5.97
N LYS A 60 -11.79 6.80 6.77
CA LYS A 60 -12.62 5.91 7.58
C LYS A 60 -14.01 5.84 6.93
N VAL A 61 -14.26 4.75 6.20
CA VAL A 61 -15.48 4.60 5.37
C VAL A 61 -16.69 4.09 6.15
N ASP A 62 -16.46 3.41 7.28
CA ASP A 62 -17.50 2.96 8.21
C ASP A 62 -16.93 2.84 9.65
N ASP A 63 -17.75 2.48 10.63
CA ASP A 63 -17.41 2.40 12.06
C ASP A 63 -16.14 1.58 12.35
N ASP A 64 -15.93 0.46 11.64
CA ASP A 64 -14.76 -0.41 11.74
C ASP A 64 -14.07 -0.69 10.39
N LEU A 65 -14.23 0.20 9.40
CA LEU A 65 -13.65 -0.01 8.07
C LEU A 65 -12.90 1.23 7.57
N TYR A 66 -11.69 1.01 7.07
CA TYR A 66 -10.81 2.05 6.58
C TYR A 66 -10.44 1.80 5.12
N GLU A 67 -10.47 2.85 4.31
CA GLU A 67 -9.83 2.83 2.99
C GLU A 67 -8.32 3.06 3.17
N VAL A 68 -7.52 2.21 2.56
CA VAL A 68 -6.06 2.34 2.54
C VAL A 68 -5.52 2.27 1.12
N LEU A 69 -4.41 2.97 0.84
CA LEU A 69 -3.67 2.87 -0.42
C LEU A 69 -2.45 1.96 -0.23
N LYS A 70 -2.19 1.07 -1.20
CA LYS A 70 -0.97 0.26 -1.21
C LYS A 70 0.25 1.16 -1.30
N VAL A 71 1.25 0.85 -0.48
CA VAL A 71 2.56 1.49 -0.48
C VAL A 71 3.62 0.41 -0.77
N SER A 72 4.70 0.81 -1.44
CA SER A 72 5.84 -0.04 -1.73
C SER A 72 7.14 0.76 -1.59
N ASP A 73 8.16 0.15 -1.02
CA ASP A 73 9.54 0.66 -0.97
C ASP A 73 10.30 0.48 -2.29
N HIS A 74 9.78 -0.34 -3.22
CA HIS A 74 10.31 -0.47 -4.57
C HIS A 74 9.89 0.67 -5.52
N HIS A 75 10.12 1.92 -5.09
CA HIS A 75 9.81 3.14 -5.84
C HIS A 75 10.44 3.19 -7.26
N LEU A 76 11.44 2.35 -7.55
CA LEU A 76 12.02 2.18 -8.88
C LEU A 76 11.03 1.62 -9.91
N PHE A 77 9.98 0.94 -9.47
CA PHE A 77 8.87 0.50 -10.33
C PHE A 77 7.78 1.57 -10.52
N ALA A 78 7.90 2.73 -9.87
CA ALA A 78 6.88 3.78 -9.93
C ALA A 78 6.62 4.25 -11.36
N THR A 79 5.35 4.37 -11.68
CA THR A 79 4.80 4.87 -12.94
C THR A 79 4.30 6.30 -12.75
N ASN A 80 3.85 6.94 -13.83
CA ASN A 80 3.30 8.29 -13.76
C ASN A 80 1.98 8.39 -12.98
N SER A 81 1.36 7.27 -12.60
CA SER A 81 0.20 7.23 -11.72
C SER A 81 0.57 6.97 -10.26
N ASP A 82 1.85 6.82 -9.92
CA ASP A 82 2.29 6.58 -8.54
C ASP A 82 2.95 7.85 -7.97
N VAL A 83 2.69 8.12 -6.70
CA VAL A 83 3.31 9.24 -5.97
C VAL A 83 4.55 8.74 -5.25
N ILE A 84 5.67 9.43 -5.42
CA ILE A 84 6.93 9.13 -4.74
C ILE A 84 7.04 10.04 -3.52
N LEU A 85 7.23 9.45 -2.35
CA LEU A 85 7.36 10.15 -1.08
C LEU A 85 8.66 9.73 -0.39
N ASP A 86 9.39 10.72 0.12
CA ASP A 86 10.52 10.47 1.03
C ASP A 86 10.01 10.61 2.47
N ILE A 87 10.03 9.51 3.22
CA ILE A 87 9.58 9.48 4.62
C ILE A 87 10.75 9.64 5.61
N GLY A 88 11.93 10.03 5.11
CA GLY A 88 13.16 10.28 5.86
C GLY A 88 14.03 9.04 6.05
N THR A 89 13.42 7.89 6.38
CA THR A 89 14.14 6.61 6.52
C THR A 89 14.28 5.87 5.20
N MET A 90 13.36 6.10 4.26
CA MET A 90 13.33 5.47 2.94
C MET A 90 12.48 6.29 1.97
N THR A 91 12.62 6.00 0.68
CA THR A 91 11.71 6.49 -0.36
C THR A 91 10.70 5.41 -0.71
N VAL A 92 9.42 5.75 -0.60
CA VAL A 92 8.31 4.87 -0.94
C VAL A 92 7.55 5.39 -2.16
N MET A 93 6.82 4.50 -2.81
CA MET A 93 5.78 4.86 -3.77
C MET A 93 4.41 4.52 -3.19
N ILE A 94 3.47 5.45 -3.36
CA ILE A 94 2.05 5.29 -3.06
C ILE A 94 1.36 4.96 -4.37
N GLU A 95 0.71 3.80 -4.40
CA GLU A 95 -0.03 3.30 -5.57
C GLU A 95 -1.46 3.85 -5.54
N THR A 96 -1.67 5.04 -6.12
CA THR A 96 -2.96 5.74 -5.95
C THR A 96 -4.15 5.03 -6.60
N ALA A 97 -3.91 4.08 -7.51
CA ALA A 97 -4.93 3.25 -8.14
C ALA A 97 -5.10 1.86 -7.48
N ASN A 98 -4.36 1.57 -6.41
CA ASN A 98 -4.36 0.27 -5.73
C ASN A 98 -4.79 0.44 -4.27
N ASN A 99 -6.05 0.83 -4.09
CA ASN A 99 -6.67 0.93 -2.78
C ASN A 99 -7.21 -0.43 -2.32
N PHE A 100 -7.40 -0.62 -1.01
CA PHE A 100 -8.09 -1.77 -0.44
C PHE A 100 -8.62 -1.40 0.95
N TYR A 101 -9.36 -2.31 1.58
CA TYR A 101 -10.06 -2.02 2.83
C TYR A 101 -9.56 -2.92 3.94
N LEU A 102 -9.34 -2.33 5.12
CA LEU A 102 -8.90 -3.02 6.34
C LEU A 102 -9.73 -2.59 7.55
N THR A 103 -9.89 -3.48 8.53
CA THR A 103 -10.58 -3.18 9.80
C THR A 103 -9.62 -2.58 10.80
N SER A 104 -10.15 -2.03 11.90
CA SER A 104 -9.27 -1.54 12.96
C SER A 104 -8.43 -2.66 13.58
N GLU A 105 -9.01 -3.86 13.73
CA GLU A 105 -8.30 -5.03 14.25
C GLU A 105 -7.13 -5.41 13.33
N GLU A 106 -7.36 -5.45 12.01
CA GLU A 106 -6.32 -5.77 11.03
C GLU A 106 -5.19 -4.73 11.05
N ILE A 107 -5.52 -3.44 11.00
CA ILE A 107 -4.52 -2.36 11.01
C ILE A 107 -3.72 -2.35 12.31
N SER A 108 -4.34 -2.66 13.46
CA SER A 108 -3.68 -2.65 14.77
C SER A 108 -2.50 -3.63 14.86
N LYS A 109 -2.46 -4.65 13.99
CA LYS A 109 -1.38 -5.64 13.91
C LYS A 109 -0.15 -5.12 13.16
N PHE A 110 -0.21 -3.91 12.59
CA PHE A 110 0.86 -3.28 11.84
C PHE A 110 1.55 -2.17 12.66
N ILE A 111 2.79 -1.87 12.32
CA ILE A 111 3.57 -0.81 12.96
C ILE A 111 3.37 0.50 12.17
N PRO A 112 2.92 1.60 12.80
CA PRO A 112 2.95 2.92 12.17
C PRO A 112 4.41 3.38 12.03
N ILE A 113 4.84 3.68 10.81
CA ILE A 113 6.23 4.06 10.50
C ILE A 113 6.38 5.54 10.12
N HIS A 114 5.30 6.18 9.66
CA HIS A 114 5.32 7.56 9.23
C HIS A 114 3.92 8.19 9.27
N LYS A 115 3.85 9.51 9.42
CA LYS A 115 2.60 10.27 9.32
C LYS A 115 2.82 11.46 8.38
N ILE A 116 2.04 11.49 7.30
CA ILE A 116 2.05 12.61 6.36
C ILE A 116 1.16 13.74 6.87
N SER A 117 1.41 14.97 6.41
CA SER A 117 0.52 16.08 6.73
C SER A 117 -0.84 15.93 6.03
N GLU A 118 -1.87 16.55 6.60
CA GLU A 118 -3.20 16.62 5.98
C GLU A 118 -3.14 17.28 4.60
N GLU A 119 -2.27 18.29 4.42
CA GLU A 119 -2.06 18.94 3.13
C GLU A 119 -1.47 17.97 2.09
N GLU A 120 -0.49 17.15 2.46
CA GLU A 120 0.09 16.13 1.59
C GLU A 120 -0.94 15.04 1.24
N LEU A 121 -1.70 14.57 2.23
CA LEU A 121 -2.76 13.59 2.00
C LEU A 121 -3.79 14.14 1.00
N ASN A 122 -4.26 15.36 1.21
CA ASN A 122 -5.22 16.00 0.30
C ASN A 122 -4.67 16.15 -1.12
N LYS A 123 -3.37 16.42 -1.29
CA LYS A 123 -2.73 16.43 -2.61
C LYS A 123 -2.69 15.05 -3.25
N ILE A 124 -2.43 14.00 -2.47
CA ILE A 124 -2.40 12.61 -2.96
C ILE A 124 -3.79 12.19 -3.43
N LEU A 125 -4.84 12.51 -2.65
CA LEU A 125 -6.23 12.21 -3.00
C LEU A 125 -6.68 13.02 -4.22
N ALA A 126 -6.37 14.31 -4.28
CA ALA A 126 -6.65 15.13 -5.45
C ALA A 126 -5.97 14.56 -6.72
N PHE A 127 -4.72 14.09 -6.60
CA PHE A 127 -3.99 13.46 -7.69
C PHE A 127 -4.62 12.11 -8.12
N ARG A 128 -5.03 11.27 -7.16
CA ARG A 128 -5.81 10.04 -7.42
C ARG A 128 -7.04 10.34 -8.28
N ASP A 129 -7.73 11.43 -7.96
CA ASP A 129 -8.97 11.84 -8.63
C ASP A 129 -8.74 12.58 -9.96
N GLY A 130 -7.48 12.66 -10.43
CA GLY A 130 -7.11 13.23 -11.73
C GLY A 130 -6.84 14.74 -11.72
N HIS A 131 -6.74 15.37 -10.56
CA HIS A 131 -6.38 16.78 -10.45
C HIS A 131 -4.87 16.99 -10.59
N GLN A 132 -4.47 18.13 -11.15
CA GLN A 132 -3.06 18.52 -11.20
C GLN A 132 -2.52 18.70 -9.79
N SER A 133 -1.37 18.08 -9.51
CA SER A 133 -0.63 18.24 -8.28
C SER A 133 0.84 18.55 -8.59
N ASN A 134 1.54 19.14 -7.63
CA ASN A 134 2.99 19.32 -7.67
C ASN A 134 3.73 18.17 -6.98
N LEU A 135 3.07 17.01 -6.82
CA LEU A 135 3.67 15.84 -6.23
C LEU A 135 4.75 15.27 -7.13
N LYS A 136 5.77 14.68 -6.52
CA LYS A 136 6.76 13.90 -7.26
C LYS A 136 6.11 12.58 -7.67
N THR A 137 6.15 12.26 -8.95
CA THR A 137 5.60 11.01 -9.50
C THR A 137 6.69 10.16 -10.14
N GLY A 138 6.38 8.91 -10.44
CA GLY A 138 7.18 8.15 -11.41
C GLY A 138 7.15 8.80 -12.79
N PHE A 139 8.12 8.45 -13.63
CA PHE A 139 8.32 9.10 -14.94
C PHE A 139 7.84 8.27 -16.12
N THR A 140 7.47 7.00 -15.91
CA THR A 140 7.29 6.06 -17.02
C THR A 140 5.83 5.74 -17.28
N PRO A 141 5.33 5.89 -18.51
CA PRO A 141 4.05 5.35 -18.91
C PRO A 141 4.07 3.81 -18.92
N ILE A 142 2.91 3.22 -18.62
CA ILE A 142 2.65 1.79 -18.55
C ILE A 142 2.62 1.20 -19.98
N PHE A 143 3.55 0.29 -20.31
CA PHE A 143 3.48 -0.55 -21.52
C PHE A 143 3.13 -1.98 -21.12
N GLU A 144 2.22 -2.67 -21.81
CA GLU A 144 1.70 -4.00 -21.39
C GLU A 144 2.79 -5.03 -21.04
N ASP A 145 3.86 -5.09 -21.85
CA ASP A 145 5.00 -5.99 -21.66
C ASP A 145 6.06 -5.48 -20.65
N ASP A 146 5.83 -4.34 -20.01
CA ASP A 146 6.76 -3.74 -19.05
C ASP A 146 6.81 -4.57 -17.75
N ILE A 147 8.02 -4.81 -17.24
CA ILE A 147 8.23 -5.48 -15.95
C ILE A 147 7.53 -4.75 -14.80
N ARG A 148 7.36 -3.43 -14.90
CA ARG A 148 6.57 -2.63 -13.94
C ARG A 148 5.11 -3.03 -13.91
N ASN A 149 4.53 -3.41 -15.05
CA ASN A 149 3.16 -3.94 -15.07
C ASN A 149 3.08 -5.30 -14.40
N LYS A 150 4.09 -6.14 -14.58
CA LYS A 150 4.16 -7.44 -13.88
C LYS A 150 4.24 -7.19 -12.38
N PHE A 151 5.11 -6.29 -11.95
CA PHE A 151 5.18 -5.85 -10.56
C PHE A 151 3.83 -5.35 -10.02
N LYS A 152 3.16 -4.42 -10.71
CA LYS A 152 1.85 -3.89 -10.29
C LYS A 152 0.76 -4.97 -10.20
N LYS A 153 0.77 -5.94 -11.13
CA LYS A 153 -0.14 -7.08 -11.09
C LYS A 153 0.12 -7.96 -9.87
N GLU A 154 1.38 -8.21 -9.53
CA GLU A 154 1.72 -8.97 -8.33
C GLU A 154 1.32 -8.22 -7.05
N GLU A 155 1.60 -6.92 -6.95
CA GLU A 155 1.16 -6.09 -5.82
C GLU A 155 -0.37 -6.12 -5.64
N PHE A 156 -1.13 -5.99 -6.73
CA PHE A 156 -2.59 -6.11 -6.69
C PHE A 156 -3.05 -7.52 -6.27
N ASN A 157 -2.41 -8.57 -6.79
CA ASN A 157 -2.78 -9.95 -6.47
C ASN A 157 -2.62 -10.28 -4.99
N GLN A 158 -1.66 -9.65 -4.29
CA GLN A 158 -1.47 -9.84 -2.85
C GLN A 158 -2.71 -9.40 -2.05
N ILE A 159 -3.30 -8.27 -2.44
CA ILE A 159 -4.40 -7.59 -1.72
C ILE A 159 -5.78 -7.76 -2.37
N LYS A 160 -5.87 -8.49 -3.48
CA LYS A 160 -7.09 -8.64 -4.30
C LYS A 160 -8.36 -8.99 -3.51
N GLU A 161 -8.26 -9.86 -2.51
CA GLU A 161 -9.42 -10.22 -1.66
C GLU A 161 -9.89 -9.05 -0.79
N PHE A 162 -8.97 -8.21 -0.34
CA PHE A 162 -9.27 -7.01 0.47
C PHE A 162 -9.73 -5.82 -0.39
N HIS A 163 -9.47 -5.85 -1.69
CA HIS A 163 -9.89 -4.80 -2.62
C HIS A 163 -11.41 -4.76 -2.80
N GLY A 164 -12.04 -5.93 -2.99
CA GLY A 164 -13.46 -6.05 -3.30
C GLY A 164 -14.40 -6.19 -2.10
N ARG A 165 -13.85 -6.43 -0.89
CA ARG A 165 -14.65 -6.77 0.29
C ARG A 165 -15.65 -5.69 0.72
N ILE A 166 -15.44 -4.44 0.32
CA ILE A 166 -16.37 -3.34 0.60
C ILE A 166 -17.77 -3.65 0.05
N PHE A 167 -17.87 -4.36 -1.08
CA PHE A 167 -19.16 -4.72 -1.67
C PHE A 167 -19.87 -5.79 -0.84
N GLU A 168 -19.14 -6.74 -0.26
CA GLU A 168 -19.72 -7.77 0.60
C GLU A 168 -20.28 -7.16 1.89
N ILE A 169 -19.57 -6.17 2.46
CA ILE A 169 -19.99 -5.48 3.69
C ILE A 169 -21.21 -4.57 3.42
N LEU A 170 -21.22 -3.85 2.31
CA LEU A 170 -22.34 -2.96 1.96
C LEU A 170 -23.61 -3.74 1.55
N ASP A 171 -23.48 -4.94 0.96
CA ASP A 171 -24.61 -5.79 0.60
C ASP A 171 -25.29 -6.44 1.84
N GLU A 172 -24.60 -6.55 2.99
CA GLU A 172 -25.18 -7.09 4.23
C GLU A 172 -26.11 -6.10 4.96
N ASP A 173 -26.06 -4.81 4.60
CA ASP A 173 -26.91 -3.75 5.15
C ASP A 173 -28.24 -3.53 4.39
N GLU A 174 -28.53 -4.33 3.33
CA GLU A 174 -29.83 -4.38 2.60
C GLU A 174 -30.76 -5.52 3.07
#